data_AF-A0A7N0TCY2-F1
#
_entry.id   AF-A0A7N0TCY2-F1
#
_cell.length_a   1.000
_cell.length_b   1.000
_cell.length_c   1.000
_cell.angle_alpha   90.00
_cell.angle_beta   90.00
_cell.angle_gamma   90.00
#
_symmetry.space_group_name_H-M   'P 1'
#
loop_
_entity.id
_entity.type
_entity.pdbx_description
1 polymer ?
#
loop_
_entity_poly.entity_id
_entity_poly.type
_entity_poly.pdbx_seq_one_letter_code
_entity_poly.pdbx_strand_id
1 'polypeptide(L)' 'MENYVGLVRLRIFRGVNLAIRDSRSSDPYATVTMGDKKLKTRVVRSNCNPEWNDELTLCVSDHHLPIQLVI' A
#
# COMPACT_ATOMS: atom_id res chain seq x y z
N MET A 1 5.90 -10.12 24.83
CA MET A 1 6.40 -10.65 23.54
C MET A 1 5.29 -10.47 22.54
N GLU A 2 5.54 -9.82 21.41
CA GLU A 2 4.54 -9.74 20.34
C GLU A 2 4.32 -11.14 19.77
N ASN A 3 3.10 -11.67 19.93
CA ASN A 3 2.72 -12.95 19.36
C ASN A 3 2.31 -12.72 17.90
N TYR A 4 3.23 -12.95 16.98
CA TYR A 4 2.92 -12.97 15.56
C TYR A 4 2.25 -14.29 15.19
N VAL A 5 1.10 -14.20 14.54
CA VAL A 5 0.35 -15.32 13.96
C VAL A 5 0.98 -15.76 12.63
N GLY A 6 1.57 -14.82 11.88
CA GLY A 6 2.22 -15.14 10.60
C GLY A 6 2.65 -13.91 9.81
N LEU A 7 3.00 -14.14 8.54
CA LEU A 7 3.39 -13.10 7.58
C LEU A 7 2.42 -13.10 6.40
N VAL A 8 2.02 -11.91 5.95
CA VAL A 8 1.23 -11.71 4.74
C VAL A 8 2.06 -10.88 3.76
N ARG A 9 2.34 -11.45 2.58
CA ARG A 9 3.01 -10.75 1.49
C ARG A 9 1.98 -10.18 0.53
N LEU A 10 1.93 -8.87 0.42
CA LEU A 10 1.05 -8.11 -0.46
C LEU A 10 1.85 -7.61 -1.65
N ARG A 11 1.42 -7.97 -2.85
CA ARG A 11 1.99 -7.43 -4.09
C ARG A 11 1.08 -6.35 -4.64
N ILE A 12 1.54 -5.10 -4.60
CA ILE A 12 0.82 -3.96 -5.16
C ILE A 12 1.27 -3.78 -6.60
N PHE A 13 0.46 -4.27 -7.54
CA PHE A 13 0.81 -4.25 -8.97
C PHE A 13 0.75 -2.84 -9.56
N ARG A 14 -0.46 -2.27 -9.64
CA ARG A 14 -0.70 -0.99 -10.32
C ARG A 14 -1.95 -0.27 -9.83
N GLY A 15 -1.98 1.04 -10.01
CA GLY A 15 -3.18 1.87 -9.93
C GLY A 15 -3.79 2.08 -11.32
N VAL A 16 -5.10 2.25 -11.40
CA VAL A 16 -5.82 2.43 -12.67
C VAL A 16 -6.70 3.66 -12.57
N ASN A 17 -6.52 4.62 -13.48
CA ASN A 17 -7.29 5.86 -13.57
C ASN A 17 -7.44 6.59 -12.23
N LEU A 18 -6.32 6.76 -11.52
CA LEU A 18 -6.28 7.47 -10.26
C LEU A 18 -6.65 8.95 -10.45
N ALA A 19 -7.26 9.54 -9.42
CA ALA A 19 -7.63 10.95 -9.44
C ALA A 19 -6.40 11.84 -9.69
N ILE A 20 -6.59 12.87 -10.51
CA ILE A 20 -5.64 13.96 -10.69
C ILE A 20 -5.70 14.85 -9.46
N ARG A 21 -4.56 15.04 -8.79
CA ARG A 21 -4.41 15.88 -7.59
C ARG A 21 -3.44 17.04 -7.79
N ASP A 22 -2.68 17.03 -8.89
CA ASP A 22 -1.92 18.18 -9.39
C ASP A 22 -2.62 18.81 -10.60
N SER A 23 -1.91 19.62 -11.41
CA SER A 23 -2.52 20.33 -12.54
C SER A 23 -2.99 19.43 -13.68
N ARG A 24 -2.28 18.31 -13.94
CA ARG A 24 -2.55 17.40 -15.07
C ARG A 24 -2.41 15.91 -14.72
N SER A 25 -1.82 15.60 -13.56
CA SER A 25 -1.53 14.24 -13.12
C SER A 25 -1.48 14.17 -11.59
N SER A 26 -0.99 13.06 -11.05
CA SER A 26 -0.63 12.88 -9.64
C SER A 26 0.71 12.15 -9.53
N ASP A 27 1.31 12.23 -8.33
CA ASP A 27 2.48 11.44 -7.90
C ASP A 27 2.06 10.35 -6.89
N PRO A 28 1.31 9.30 -7.29
CA PRO A 28 0.68 8.37 -6.34
C PRO A 28 1.67 7.38 -5.69
N TYR A 29 1.36 7.02 -4.44
CA TYR A 29 1.93 5.88 -3.72
C TYR A 29 0.84 5.21 -2.91
N ALA A 30 0.91 3.89 -2.72
CA ALA A 30 -0.03 3.17 -1.89
C ALA A 30 0.52 3.01 -0.46
N THR A 31 -0.35 3.19 0.52
CA THR A 31 -0.10 2.90 1.92
C THR A 31 -0.95 1.70 2.33
N VAL A 32 -0.31 0.72 2.96
CA VAL A 32 -0.98 -0.43 3.57
C VAL A 32 -0.87 -0.30 5.09
N THR A 33 -1.99 -0.33 5.80
CA THR A 33 -2.04 -0.32 7.26
C THR A 33 -2.81 -1.50 7.84
N MET A 34 -2.37 -2.01 8.98
CA MET A 34 -3.08 -3.01 9.77
C MET A 34 -2.75 -2.80 11.25
N GLY A 35 -3.69 -2.26 12.01
CA GLY A 35 -3.42 -1.78 13.38
C GLY A 35 -2.41 -0.64 13.39
N ASP A 36 -1.32 -0.84 14.12
CA ASP A 36 -0.17 0.07 14.25
C ASP A 36 0.87 -0.09 13.12
N LYS A 37 0.78 -1.16 12.33
CA LYS A 37 1.73 -1.44 11.25
C LYS A 37 1.37 -0.66 10.00
N LYS A 38 2.37 -0.02 9.40
CA LYS A 38 2.22 0.81 8.19
C LYS A 38 3.37 0.57 7.23
N LEU A 39 3.03 0.19 6.00
CA LEU A 39 3.96 0.01 4.89
C LEU A 39 3.55 0.92 3.72
N LYS A 40 4.50 1.26 2.86
CA LYS A 40 4.28 2.15 1.71
C LYS A 40 5.00 1.64 0.48
N THR A 41 4.42 1.85 -0.69
CA THR A 41 5.10 1.67 -1.97
C THR A 41 6.00 2.86 -2.27
N ARG A 42 6.83 2.74 -3.31
CA ARG A 42 7.47 3.89 -3.93
C ARG A 42 6.44 4.86 -4.50
N VAL A 43 6.85 6.11 -4.65
CA VAL A 43 6.11 7.13 -5.39
C VAL A 43 6.39 6.96 -6.88
N VAL A 44 5.35 6.99 -7.72
CA VAL A 44 5.49 7.07 -9.18
C VAL A 44 5.09 8.48 -9.59
N ARG A 45 5.99 9.22 -10.23
CA ARG A 45 5.75 10.63 -10.57
C ARG A 45 4.91 10.80 -11.84
N SER A 46 4.07 11.82 -11.86
CA SER A 46 3.28 12.30 -12.98
C SER A 46 2.57 11.17 -13.74
N ASN A 47 1.94 10.24 -13.00
CA ASN A 47 1.25 9.11 -13.61
C ASN A 47 0.01 8.66 -12.80
N CYS A 48 -1.18 8.88 -13.36
CA CYS A 48 -2.46 8.39 -12.81
C CYS A 48 -2.72 6.90 -13.06
N ASN A 49 -1.83 6.20 -13.77
CA ASN A 49 -1.83 4.75 -13.97
C ASN A 49 -0.48 4.16 -13.53
N PRO A 50 -0.10 4.31 -12.25
CA PRO A 50 1.22 3.94 -11.78
C PRO A 50 1.38 2.41 -11.76
N GLU A 51 2.55 1.93 -12.15
CA GLU A 51 2.98 0.55 -11.91
C GLU A 51 4.01 0.54 -10.78
N TRP A 52 3.59 0.05 -9.60
CA TRP A 52 4.48 -0.12 -8.46
C TRP A 52 5.18 -1.47 -8.54
N ASN A 53 4.45 -2.56 -8.74
CA ASN A 53 5.01 -3.91 -8.63
C ASN A 53 5.80 -4.14 -7.32
N ASP A 54 5.47 -3.40 -6.26
CA ASP A 54 6.15 -3.48 -4.99
C ASP A 54 5.58 -4.64 -4.17
N GLU A 55 6.45 -5.38 -3.48
CA GLU A 55 6.06 -6.41 -2.52
C GLU A 55 6.26 -5.90 -1.08
N LEU A 56 5.17 -5.87 -0.31
CA LEU A 56 5.14 -5.42 1.07
C LEU A 56 4.81 -6.61 1.98
N THR A 57 5.60 -6.84 3.04
CA THR A 57 5.36 -7.94 3.97
C THR A 57 4.90 -7.41 5.32
N LEU A 58 3.67 -7.73 5.71
CA LEU A 58 3.11 -7.42 7.03
C LEU A 58 3.27 -8.61 7.96
N CYS A 59 3.80 -8.36 9.16
CA CYS A 59 3.67 -9.30 10.27
C CYS A 59 2.26 -9.19 10.83
N VAL A 60 1.52 -10.30 10.96
CA VAL A 60 0.18 -10.32 11.53
C VAL A 60 0.27 -10.70 13.00
N SER A 61 -0.18 -9.81 13.89
CA SER A 61 -0.30 -10.10 15.33
C SER A 61 -1.74 -10.41 15.72
N ASP A 62 -2.70 -9.73 15.10
CA ASP A 62 -4.14 -9.95 15.27
C ASP A 62 -4.78 -10.00 13.87
N HIS A 63 -5.48 -11.09 13.57
CA HIS A 63 -6.13 -11.35 12.29
C HIS A 63 -7.55 -10.76 12.21
N HIS A 64 -8.09 -10.24 13.32
CA HIS A 64 -9.34 -9.49 13.33
C HIS A 64 -9.17 -8.04 12.88
N LEU A 65 -7.94 -7.53 12.86
CA LEU A 65 -7.64 -6.18 12.38
C LEU A 65 -7.70 -6.14 10.84
N PRO A 66 -8.40 -5.15 10.26
CA PRO A 66 -8.50 -5.02 8.82
C PRO A 66 -7.18 -4.55 8.22
N ILE A 67 -6.87 -5.05 7.02
CA ILE A 67 -5.86 -4.46 6.15
C ILE A 67 -6.53 -3.32 5.38
N GLN A 68 -6.04 -2.10 5.56
CA GLN A 68 -6.50 -0.91 4.85
C GLN A 68 -5.48 -0.52 3.78
N LEU A 69 -5.97 -0.24 2.58
CA LEU A 69 -5.19 0.27 1.46
C LEU A 69 -5.66 1.68 1.12
N VAL A 70 -4.73 2.63 1.09
CA VAL A 70 -5.00 4.04 0.74
C VAL A 70 -4.00 4.48 -0.33
N ILE A 71 -4.48 5.24 -1.32
CA ILE A 71 -3.69 5.86 -2.40
C ILE A 71 -3.65 7.37 -2.20
#